data_AF-A0A9C6XUV2-F1
#
_entry.id   AF-A0A9C6XUV2-F1
#
_cell.length_a   1.000
_cell.length_b   1.000
_cell.length_c   1.000
_cell.angle_alpha   90.00
_cell.angle_beta   90.00
_cell.angle_gamma   90.00
#
_symmetry.space_group_name_H-M   'P 1'
#
loop_
_entity.id
_entity.type
_entity.pdbx_description
1 polymer ?
#
loop_
_entity_poly.entity_id
_entity_poly.type
_entity_poly.pdbx_seq_one_letter_code
_entity_poly.pdbx_strand_id
1 'polypeptide(L)'
;MGASPPAPPEGGYGWVIVGCYVANMACAIQLVQMMGLVLKDVFKSLDISDSEGTTIITLCQAVSFVLGVVAGPIIRRWGFRWAAAGGALLAAAGLALSSTARTFIEFTLYFSLLMASGLSLSYPAYIVALNTYFRSRRTLATAVAMALTGAAAILTPQVISAASGHFGPSGAMLALGGVLLQSLVGAVLLRPLPAARPPPPTTATPAAEAETPMLKTDLTQGEKAESSPPVRVYGALRSVVAFFDLELLRSPSFACLLVGTSLGLFADINFVQFLPFVLGRRGFSTREAADIMSVFGVTDTLCRLSAPLLHRACGRSSRFMYAATLGVFAATRTGEWSATKGYFI
;
A
#
# COMPACT_ATOMS: atom_id res chain seq x y z
N MET A 1 -34.21 -25.22 -6.70
CA MET A 1 -32.82 -25.52 -7.08
C MET A 1 -32.01 -24.23 -7.05
N GLY A 2 -31.46 -23.87 -5.88
CA GLY A 2 -30.60 -22.70 -5.75
C GLY A 2 -29.17 -23.11 -6.10
N ALA A 3 -28.67 -22.68 -7.26
CA ALA A 3 -27.28 -22.91 -7.61
C ALA A 3 -26.38 -22.34 -6.51
N SER A 4 -25.50 -23.17 -5.97
CA SER A 4 -24.41 -22.71 -5.10
C SER A 4 -23.64 -21.60 -5.82
N PRO A 5 -23.25 -20.52 -5.14
CA PRO A 5 -22.39 -19.51 -5.76
C PRO A 5 -21.14 -20.22 -6.29
N PRO A 6 -20.71 -19.93 -7.53
CA PRO A 6 -19.54 -20.58 -8.10
C PRO A 6 -18.38 -20.40 -7.13
N ALA A 7 -17.73 -21.51 -6.76
CA ALA A 7 -16.55 -21.47 -5.92
C ALA A 7 -15.57 -20.44 -6.52
N PRO A 8 -14.96 -19.56 -5.70
CA PRO A 8 -13.98 -18.63 -6.23
C PRO A 8 -12.98 -19.42 -7.06
N PRO A 9 -12.74 -19.04 -8.33
CA PRO A 9 -11.88 -19.81 -9.21
C PRO A 9 -10.48 -19.78 -8.61
N GLU A 10 -10.15 -20.81 -7.84
CA GLU A 10 -8.83 -21.00 -7.27
C GLU A 10 -7.90 -21.36 -8.42
N GLY A 11 -7.27 -20.34 -9.01
CA GLY A 11 -6.48 -20.48 -10.23
C GLY A 11 -7.20 -19.95 -11.48
N GLY A 12 -6.53 -20.03 -12.64
CA GLY A 12 -7.02 -19.40 -13.87
C GLY A 12 -7.01 -17.87 -13.78
N TYR A 13 -8.19 -17.24 -13.92
CA TYR A 13 -8.32 -15.77 -13.96
C TYR A 13 -7.90 -15.07 -12.66
N GLY A 14 -7.89 -15.76 -11.52
CA GLY A 14 -7.36 -15.22 -10.27
C GLY A 14 -5.91 -14.73 -10.40
N TRP A 15 -5.07 -15.41 -11.19
CA TRP A 15 -3.69 -14.98 -11.43
C TRP A 15 -3.59 -13.75 -12.33
N VAL A 16 -4.58 -13.51 -13.20
CA VAL A 16 -4.70 -12.23 -13.93
C VAL A 16 -4.96 -11.10 -12.94
N ILE A 17 -5.83 -11.31 -11.94
CA ILE A 17 -6.09 -10.34 -10.87
C ILE A 17 -4.82 -10.06 -10.04
N VAL A 18 -4.03 -11.09 -9.72
CA VAL A 18 -2.72 -10.92 -9.09
C VAL A 18 -1.80 -10.06 -9.95
N GLY A 19 -1.72 -10.34 -11.26
CA GLY A 19 -0.94 -9.52 -12.19
C GLY A 19 -1.40 -8.06 -12.23
N CYS A 20 -2.70 -7.81 -12.24
CA CYS A 20 -3.25 -6.45 -12.21
C CYS A 20 -2.95 -5.73 -10.89
N TYR A 21 -3.03 -6.44 -9.76
CA TYR A 21 -2.62 -5.93 -8.45
C TYR A 21 -1.13 -5.55 -8.44
N VAL A 22 -0.27 -6.45 -8.94
CA VAL A 22 1.19 -6.22 -9.02
C VAL A 22 1.49 -5.02 -9.91
N ALA A 23 0.86 -4.93 -11.08
CA ALA A 23 1.02 -3.79 -11.99
C ALA A 23 0.62 -2.47 -11.31
N ASN A 24 -0.51 -2.44 -10.60
CA ASN A 24 -0.94 -1.25 -9.87
C ASN A 24 0.00 -0.91 -8.71
N MET A 25 0.54 -1.88 -7.98
CA MET A 25 1.52 -1.61 -6.91
C MET A 25 2.86 -1.11 -7.44
N ALA A 26 3.37 -1.77 -8.47
CA ALA A 26 4.61 -1.42 -9.15
C ALA A 26 4.55 -0.02 -9.76
N CYS A 27 3.43 0.32 -10.40
CA CYS A 27 3.28 1.61 -11.09
C CYS A 27 2.75 2.70 -10.17
N ALA A 28 1.74 2.48 -9.32
CA ALA A 28 1.15 3.58 -8.57
C ALA A 28 1.94 3.93 -7.30
N ILE A 29 2.16 2.96 -6.41
CA ILE A 29 2.79 3.24 -5.11
C ILE A 29 4.28 3.52 -5.29
N GLN A 30 4.99 2.67 -6.05
CA GLN A 30 6.43 2.79 -6.14
C GLN A 30 6.87 4.08 -6.86
N LEU A 31 6.09 4.53 -7.85
CA LEU A 31 6.34 5.82 -8.50
C LEU A 31 6.26 6.96 -7.50
N VAL A 32 5.20 7.03 -6.70
CA VAL A 32 4.97 8.09 -5.72
C VAL A 32 6.09 8.15 -4.69
N GLN A 33 6.53 7.00 -4.16
CA GLN A 33 7.66 6.94 -3.23
C GLN A 33 8.96 7.49 -3.81
N MET A 34 9.13 7.38 -5.12
CA MET A 34 10.35 7.79 -5.84
C MET A 34 10.21 9.15 -6.53
N MET A 35 9.07 9.84 -6.40
CA MET A 35 8.83 11.18 -6.98
C MET A 35 9.79 12.24 -6.46
N GLY A 36 10.44 12.01 -5.32
CA GLY A 36 11.52 12.87 -4.86
C GLY A 36 12.68 13.00 -5.85
N LEU A 37 12.93 12.00 -6.70
CA LEU A 37 13.98 12.07 -7.74
C LEU A 37 13.69 13.14 -8.79
N VAL A 38 12.41 13.37 -9.12
CA VAL A 38 11.99 14.40 -10.10
C VAL A 38 11.74 15.73 -9.41
N LEU A 39 10.96 15.70 -8.32
CA LEU A 39 10.47 16.90 -7.65
C LEU A 39 11.59 17.71 -7.02
N LYS A 40 12.70 17.08 -6.58
CA LYS A 40 13.85 17.83 -6.02
C LYS A 40 14.40 18.86 -7.01
N ASP A 41 14.55 18.47 -8.27
CA ASP A 41 15.16 19.33 -9.29
C ASP A 41 14.16 20.42 -9.71
N VAL A 42 12.88 20.08 -9.76
CA VAL A 42 11.77 21.01 -10.05
C VAL A 42 11.63 22.07 -8.97
N PHE A 43 11.56 21.67 -7.71
CA PHE A 43 11.40 22.59 -6.59
C PHE A 43 12.57 23.54 -6.49
N LYS A 44 13.80 23.04 -6.69
CA LYS A 44 15.01 23.88 -6.76
C LYS A 44 14.95 24.88 -7.92
N SER A 45 14.45 24.48 -9.09
CA SER A 45 14.35 25.37 -10.26
C SER A 45 13.27 26.45 -10.13
N LEU A 46 12.25 26.21 -9.30
CA LEU A 46 11.12 27.12 -9.08
C LEU A 46 11.26 27.93 -7.78
N ASP A 47 12.41 27.84 -7.12
CA ASP A 47 12.68 28.46 -5.80
C ASP A 47 11.62 28.10 -4.74
N ILE A 48 11.05 26.90 -4.84
CA ILE A 48 10.15 26.36 -3.82
C ILE A 48 11.00 25.97 -2.63
N SER A 49 10.67 26.51 -1.46
CA SER A 49 11.46 26.26 -0.24
C SER A 49 11.44 24.78 0.14
N ASP A 50 12.49 24.36 0.86
CA ASP A 50 12.62 22.98 1.34
C ASP A 50 11.44 22.54 2.22
N SER A 51 10.90 23.45 3.04
CA SER A 51 9.73 23.21 3.89
C SER A 51 8.46 23.06 3.06
N GLU A 52 8.26 23.87 2.03
CA GLU A 52 7.15 23.76 1.09
C GLU A 52 7.22 22.44 0.30
N GLY A 53 8.38 22.09 -0.23
CA GLY A 53 8.60 20.82 -0.93
C GLY A 53 8.31 19.61 -0.02
N THR A 54 8.80 19.64 1.22
CA THR A 54 8.50 18.62 2.23
C THR A 54 7.01 18.52 2.52
N THR A 55 6.32 19.66 2.59
CA THR A 55 4.88 19.74 2.83
C THR A 55 4.09 19.12 1.69
N ILE A 56 4.42 19.43 0.42
CA ILE A 56 3.74 18.86 -0.75
C ILE A 56 3.77 17.32 -0.69
N ILE A 57 4.94 16.76 -0.41
CA ILE A 57 5.16 15.31 -0.50
C ILE A 57 4.53 14.59 0.70
N THR A 58 4.67 15.12 1.92
CA THR A 58 4.04 14.54 3.12
C THR A 58 2.52 14.68 3.11
N LEU A 59 2.01 15.79 2.57
CA LEU A 59 0.57 16.01 2.43
C LEU A 59 -0.06 15.01 1.46
N CYS A 60 0.63 14.66 0.35
CA CYS A 60 0.17 13.61 -0.56
C CYS A 60 -0.04 12.27 0.18
N GLN A 61 0.86 11.90 1.08
CA GLN A 61 0.75 10.68 1.88
C GLN A 61 -0.39 10.78 2.91
N ALA A 62 -0.45 11.88 3.65
CA ALA A 62 -1.49 12.11 4.65
C ALA A 62 -2.90 12.04 4.03
N VAL A 63 -3.10 12.70 2.90
CA VAL A 63 -4.37 12.67 2.15
C VAL A 63 -4.67 11.26 1.64
N SER A 64 -3.66 10.54 1.15
CA SER A 64 -3.85 9.15 0.68
C SER A 64 -4.34 8.22 1.80
N PHE A 65 -3.79 8.34 3.01
CA PHE A 65 -4.23 7.55 4.15
C PHE A 65 -5.61 7.95 4.66
N VAL A 66 -5.89 9.25 4.78
CA VAL A 66 -7.19 9.76 5.24
C VAL A 66 -8.30 9.37 4.26
N LEU A 67 -8.08 9.48 2.95
CA LEU A 67 -9.08 9.10 1.95
C LEU A 67 -9.19 7.58 1.77
N GLY A 68 -8.16 6.81 2.12
CA GLY A 68 -8.20 5.34 2.10
C GLY A 68 -9.29 4.76 3.01
N VAL A 69 -9.58 5.46 4.12
CA VAL A 69 -10.68 5.18 5.05
C VAL A 69 -12.05 5.28 4.35
N VAL A 70 -12.19 6.19 3.38
CA VAL A 70 -13.42 6.44 2.61
C VAL A 70 -13.57 5.49 1.42
N ALA A 71 -12.50 4.82 0.99
CA ALA A 71 -12.53 3.93 -0.16
C ALA A 71 -13.44 2.70 0.05
N GLY A 72 -13.55 2.19 1.28
CA GLY A 72 -14.38 1.02 1.61
C GLY A 72 -15.87 1.19 1.23
N PRO A 73 -16.56 2.24 1.72
CA PRO A 73 -17.94 2.55 1.32
C PRO A 73 -18.12 2.71 -0.19
N ILE A 74 -17.17 3.39 -0.85
CA ILE A 74 -17.20 3.60 -2.31
C ILE A 74 -17.12 2.26 -3.05
N ILE A 75 -16.19 1.39 -2.66
CA ILE A 75 -16.03 0.05 -3.23
C ILE A 75 -17.28 -0.81 -3.01
N ARG A 76 -17.95 -0.72 -1.85
CA ARG A 76 -19.21 -1.44 -1.62
C ARG A 76 -20.35 -0.95 -2.49
N ARG A 77 -20.44 0.37 -2.72
CA ARG A 77 -21.54 0.98 -3.48
C ARG A 77 -21.36 0.83 -5.00
N TRP A 78 -20.15 1.01 -5.51
CA TRP A 78 -19.87 1.02 -6.95
C TRP A 78 -19.09 -0.21 -7.44
N GLY A 79 -18.62 -1.07 -6.53
CA GLY A 79 -17.75 -2.20 -6.85
C GLY A 79 -16.28 -1.78 -6.99
N PHE A 80 -15.38 -2.74 -6.75
CA PHE A 80 -13.93 -2.51 -6.85
C PHE A 80 -13.47 -2.14 -8.27
N ARG A 81 -14.17 -2.59 -9.32
CA ARG A 81 -13.81 -2.28 -10.71
C ARG A 81 -13.88 -0.78 -11.01
N TRP A 82 -15.01 -0.16 -10.70
CA TRP A 82 -15.24 1.26 -10.95
C TRP A 82 -14.42 2.14 -9.99
N ALA A 83 -14.26 1.72 -8.74
CA ALA A 83 -13.37 2.37 -7.80
C ALA A 83 -11.92 2.39 -8.31
N ALA A 84 -11.40 1.26 -8.78
CA ALA A 84 -10.04 1.17 -9.35
C ALA A 84 -9.88 2.04 -10.60
N ALA A 85 -10.85 2.02 -11.51
CA ALA A 85 -10.80 2.82 -12.74
C ALA A 85 -10.83 4.33 -12.46
N GLY A 86 -11.74 4.79 -11.60
CA GLY A 86 -11.81 6.19 -11.18
C GLY A 86 -10.53 6.63 -10.45
N GLY A 87 -10.02 5.78 -9.55
CA GLY A 87 -8.78 6.05 -8.83
C GLY A 87 -7.57 6.18 -9.76
N ALA A 88 -7.43 5.28 -10.74
CA ALA A 88 -6.34 5.32 -11.72
C ALA A 88 -6.39 6.59 -12.59
N LEU A 89 -7.58 7.00 -13.05
CA LEU A 89 -7.75 8.23 -13.83
C LEU A 89 -7.41 9.48 -13.02
N LEU A 90 -7.88 9.56 -11.77
CA LEU A 90 -7.56 10.69 -10.88
C LEU A 90 -6.07 10.77 -10.56
N ALA A 91 -5.42 9.62 -10.31
CA ALA A 91 -3.98 9.55 -10.03
C ALA A 91 -3.17 10.00 -11.26
N ALA A 92 -3.48 9.48 -12.44
CA ALA A 92 -2.82 9.86 -13.68
C ALA A 92 -3.05 11.34 -14.02
N ALA A 93 -4.27 11.85 -13.85
CA ALA A 93 -4.59 13.26 -14.09
C ALA A 93 -3.85 14.18 -13.11
N GLY A 94 -3.80 13.84 -11.82
CA GLY A 94 -3.05 14.59 -10.81
C GLY A 94 -1.56 14.69 -11.13
N LEU A 95 -0.93 13.58 -11.51
CA LEU A 95 0.47 13.58 -11.90
C LEU A 95 0.71 14.33 -13.22
N ALA A 96 -0.16 14.15 -14.21
CA ALA A 96 -0.08 14.86 -15.49
C ALA A 96 -0.23 16.38 -15.31
N LEU A 97 -1.20 16.84 -14.52
CA LEU A 97 -1.39 18.26 -14.21
C LEU A 97 -0.24 18.83 -13.37
N SER A 98 0.44 18.02 -12.56
CA SER A 98 1.65 18.44 -11.85
C SER A 98 2.79 18.82 -12.81
N SER A 99 2.79 18.34 -14.07
CA SER A 99 3.79 18.74 -15.07
C SER A 99 3.74 20.24 -15.41
N THR A 100 2.54 20.83 -15.34
CA THR A 100 2.30 22.25 -15.62
C THR A 100 2.42 23.13 -14.38
N ALA A 101 2.54 22.54 -13.19
CA ALA A 101 2.66 23.29 -11.95
C ALA A 101 3.99 24.08 -11.89
N ARG A 102 3.88 25.33 -11.43
CA ARG A 102 4.97 26.29 -11.24
C ARG A 102 4.99 26.90 -9.85
N THR A 103 3.94 26.69 -9.05
CA THR A 103 3.83 27.23 -7.69
C THR A 103 3.56 26.15 -6.65
N PHE A 104 3.87 26.45 -5.38
CA PHE A 104 3.54 25.59 -4.24
C PHE A 104 2.06 25.19 -4.19
N ILE A 105 1.16 26.13 -4.48
CA ILE A 105 -0.30 25.90 -4.46
C ILE A 105 -0.70 24.93 -5.57
N GLU A 106 -0.18 25.10 -6.80
CA GLU A 106 -0.49 24.20 -7.91
C GLU A 106 0.00 22.77 -7.64
N PHE A 107 1.21 22.60 -7.12
CA PHE A 107 1.69 21.28 -6.69
C PHE A 107 0.83 20.69 -5.58
N THR A 108 0.42 21.50 -4.61
CA THR A 108 -0.47 21.05 -3.53
C THR A 108 -1.80 20.54 -4.10
N LEU A 109 -2.42 21.26 -5.03
CA LEU A 109 -3.71 20.87 -5.63
C LEU A 109 -3.57 19.62 -6.52
N TYR A 110 -2.58 19.57 -7.41
CA TYR A 110 -2.47 18.50 -8.41
C TYR A 110 -1.78 17.24 -7.86
N PHE A 111 -0.64 17.41 -7.18
CA PHE A 111 0.15 16.31 -6.66
C PHE A 111 -0.40 15.83 -5.31
N SER A 112 -0.62 16.73 -4.35
CA SER A 112 -0.96 16.32 -2.98
C SER A 112 -2.44 15.98 -2.78
N LEU A 113 -3.36 16.66 -3.47
CA LEU A 113 -4.80 16.40 -3.31
C LEU A 113 -5.33 15.49 -4.41
N LEU A 114 -5.20 15.88 -5.67
CA LEU A 114 -5.80 15.16 -6.78
C LEU A 114 -5.16 13.79 -6.99
N MET A 115 -3.84 13.70 -7.12
CA MET A 115 -3.17 12.41 -7.29
C MET A 115 -3.38 11.48 -6.07
N ALA A 116 -3.25 12.02 -4.85
CA ALA A 116 -3.48 11.26 -3.61
C ALA A 116 -4.89 10.67 -3.52
N SER A 117 -5.91 11.45 -3.92
CA SER A 117 -7.29 10.95 -3.95
C SER A 117 -7.44 9.74 -4.88
N GLY A 118 -6.77 9.74 -6.04
CA GLY A 118 -6.75 8.61 -6.95
C GLY A 118 -6.07 7.36 -6.39
N LEU A 119 -4.89 7.54 -5.77
CA LEU A 119 -4.13 6.46 -5.14
C LEU A 119 -4.91 5.81 -4.00
N SER A 120 -5.58 6.62 -3.17
CA SER A 120 -6.35 6.18 -2.01
C SER A 120 -7.52 5.27 -2.37
N LEU A 121 -8.12 5.48 -3.55
CA LEU A 121 -9.25 4.68 -4.03
C LEU A 121 -8.79 3.44 -4.79
N SER A 122 -7.71 3.56 -5.59
CA SER A 122 -7.20 2.46 -6.41
C SER A 122 -6.63 1.31 -5.56
N TYR A 123 -5.77 1.62 -4.60
CA TYR A 123 -5.10 0.60 -3.78
C TYR A 123 -6.04 -0.41 -3.09
N PRO A 124 -7.01 0.02 -2.26
CA PRO A 124 -7.92 -0.91 -1.59
C PRO A 124 -8.82 -1.67 -2.57
N ALA A 125 -9.16 -1.10 -3.72
CA ALA A 125 -9.96 -1.79 -4.74
C ALA A 125 -9.25 -3.03 -5.28
N TYR A 126 -7.96 -2.92 -5.60
CA TYR A 126 -7.14 -4.06 -6.02
C TYR A 126 -6.93 -5.10 -4.91
N ILE A 127 -6.76 -4.67 -3.65
CA ILE A 127 -6.67 -5.58 -2.51
C ILE A 127 -7.97 -6.39 -2.37
N VAL A 128 -9.13 -5.72 -2.41
CA VAL A 128 -10.44 -6.38 -2.31
C VAL A 128 -10.65 -7.35 -3.48
N ALA A 129 -10.24 -6.98 -4.69
CA ALA A 129 -10.29 -7.88 -5.84
C ALA A 129 -9.43 -9.14 -5.62
N LEU A 130 -8.18 -9.01 -5.19
CA LEU A 130 -7.32 -10.17 -4.91
C LEU A 130 -7.93 -11.09 -3.83
N ASN A 131 -8.44 -10.49 -2.76
CA ASN A 131 -9.01 -11.24 -1.63
C ASN A 131 -10.34 -11.92 -1.96
N THR A 132 -11.09 -11.44 -2.96
CA THR A 132 -12.35 -12.07 -3.40
C THR A 132 -12.12 -13.26 -4.34
N TYR A 133 -10.99 -13.29 -5.06
CA TYR A 133 -10.66 -14.37 -5.99
C TYR A 133 -9.95 -15.56 -5.34
N PHE A 134 -9.30 -15.38 -4.19
CA PHE A 134 -8.60 -16.46 -3.49
C PHE A 134 -9.14 -16.63 -2.07
N ARG A 135 -9.57 -17.86 -1.73
CA ARG A 135 -10.06 -18.19 -0.38
C ARG A 135 -9.04 -19.02 0.38
N SER A 136 -8.64 -20.18 -0.14
CA SER A 136 -7.68 -21.11 0.48
C SER A 136 -6.23 -20.70 0.19
N ARG A 137 -5.95 -20.16 -1.00
CA ARG A 137 -4.59 -19.75 -1.42
C ARG A 137 -4.31 -18.25 -1.27
N ARG A 138 -5.13 -17.52 -0.51
CA ARG A 138 -5.02 -16.05 -0.36
C ARG A 138 -3.64 -15.61 0.11
N THR A 139 -3.11 -16.26 1.14
CA THR A 139 -1.78 -15.93 1.68
C THR A 139 -0.67 -16.15 0.65
N LEU A 140 -0.76 -17.21 -0.17
CA LEU A 140 0.18 -17.46 -1.25
C LEU A 140 0.08 -16.39 -2.34
N ALA A 141 -1.14 -16.08 -2.79
CA ALA A 141 -1.37 -15.08 -3.83
C ALA A 141 -0.85 -13.70 -3.40
N THR A 142 -1.14 -13.28 -2.16
CA THR A 142 -0.62 -12.03 -1.59
C THR A 142 0.91 -12.07 -1.46
N ALA A 143 1.50 -13.18 -0.99
CA ALA A 143 2.95 -13.30 -0.87
C ALA A 143 3.66 -13.18 -2.24
N VAL A 144 3.16 -13.88 -3.27
CA VAL A 144 3.66 -13.76 -4.65
C VAL A 144 3.52 -12.33 -5.15
N ALA A 145 2.37 -11.70 -4.91
CA ALA A 145 2.13 -10.33 -5.33
C ALA A 145 3.11 -9.33 -4.67
N MET A 146 3.35 -9.47 -3.36
CA MET A 146 4.30 -8.62 -2.62
C MET A 146 5.74 -8.85 -3.07
N ALA A 147 6.13 -10.10 -3.35
CA ALA A 147 7.44 -10.43 -3.90
C ALA A 147 7.70 -9.76 -5.26
N LEU A 148 6.73 -9.87 -6.19
CA LEU A 148 6.84 -9.25 -7.52
C LEU A 148 6.80 -7.72 -7.44
N THR A 149 6.05 -7.17 -6.49
CA THR A 149 6.03 -5.72 -6.25
C THR A 149 7.40 -5.22 -5.78
N GLY A 150 8.11 -5.97 -4.93
CA GLY A 150 9.47 -5.61 -4.49
C GLY A 150 10.41 -5.43 -5.68
N ALA A 151 10.35 -6.33 -6.67
CA ALA A 151 11.17 -6.22 -7.87
C ALA A 151 10.95 -4.91 -8.65
N ALA A 152 9.74 -4.32 -8.59
CA ALA A 152 9.49 -3.02 -9.20
C ALA A 152 10.29 -1.89 -8.54
N ALA A 153 10.53 -1.95 -7.22
CA ALA A 153 11.33 -0.96 -6.49
C ALA A 153 12.76 -0.83 -7.02
N ILE A 154 13.30 -1.87 -7.66
CA ILE A 154 14.62 -1.87 -8.30
C ILE A 154 14.60 -1.02 -9.59
N LEU A 155 13.56 -1.18 -10.40
CA LEU A 155 13.45 -0.61 -11.74
C LEU A 155 12.87 0.82 -11.72
N THR A 156 11.92 1.10 -10.83
CA THR A 156 11.22 2.39 -10.76
C THR A 156 12.16 3.61 -10.69
N PRO A 157 13.19 3.68 -9.83
CA PRO A 157 14.07 4.85 -9.79
C PRO A 157 14.85 5.05 -11.10
N GLN A 158 15.23 3.97 -11.79
CA GLN A 158 15.90 4.02 -13.09
C GLN A 158 14.97 4.54 -14.18
N VAL A 159 13.73 4.06 -14.21
CA VAL A 159 12.70 4.55 -15.14
C VAL A 159 12.44 6.03 -14.95
N ILE A 160 12.35 6.48 -13.70
CA ILE A 160 12.16 7.90 -13.37
C ILE A 160 13.36 8.72 -13.82
N SER A 161 14.59 8.29 -13.50
CA SER A 161 15.81 9.00 -13.87
C SER A 161 16.00 9.09 -15.38
N ALA A 162 15.72 8.00 -16.10
CA ALA A 162 15.76 7.98 -17.57
C ALA A 162 14.70 8.90 -18.19
N ALA A 163 13.46 8.88 -17.67
CA ALA A 163 12.40 9.77 -18.11
C ALA A 163 12.77 11.24 -17.89
N SER A 164 13.32 11.57 -16.72
CA SER A 164 13.82 12.91 -16.40
C SER A 164 14.98 13.34 -17.29
N GLY A 165 15.89 12.42 -17.61
CA GLY A 165 17.04 12.70 -18.49
C GLY A 165 16.65 12.97 -19.94
N HIS A 166 15.62 12.30 -20.47
CA HIS A 166 15.20 12.45 -21.87
C HIS A 166 14.16 13.55 -22.08
N PHE A 167 13.17 13.67 -21.19
CA PHE A 167 12.02 14.56 -21.37
C PHE A 167 12.08 15.83 -20.49
N GLY A 168 13.11 15.95 -19.65
CA GLY A 168 13.15 16.92 -18.57
C GLY A 168 12.13 16.60 -17.47
N PRO A 169 12.10 17.38 -16.37
CA PRO A 169 11.25 17.07 -15.22
C PRO A 169 9.74 17.16 -15.51
N SER A 170 9.29 18.20 -16.21
CA SER A 170 7.88 18.36 -16.60
C SER A 170 7.43 17.25 -17.56
N GLY A 171 8.23 16.96 -18.58
CA GLY A 171 7.92 15.87 -19.52
C GLY A 171 7.95 14.50 -18.84
N ALA A 172 8.85 14.28 -17.88
CA ALA A 172 8.87 13.06 -17.07
C ALA A 172 7.59 12.88 -16.25
N MET A 173 7.11 13.91 -15.56
CA MET A 173 5.84 13.83 -14.81
C MET A 173 4.67 13.46 -15.73
N LEU A 174 4.61 14.04 -16.94
CA LEU A 174 3.57 13.70 -17.91
C LEU A 174 3.70 12.24 -18.43
N ALA A 175 4.91 11.81 -18.79
CA ALA A 175 5.18 10.45 -19.25
C ALA A 175 4.84 9.41 -18.17
N LEU A 176 5.20 9.69 -16.91
CA LEU A 176 4.89 8.84 -15.77
C LEU A 176 3.41 8.85 -15.42
N GLY A 177 2.69 9.96 -15.64
CA GLY A 177 1.23 10.00 -15.62
C GLY A 177 0.62 9.04 -16.65
N GLY A 178 1.23 8.94 -17.84
CA GLY A 178 0.90 7.92 -18.85
C GLY A 178 1.16 6.49 -18.36
N VAL A 179 2.27 6.24 -17.65
CA VAL A 179 2.56 4.94 -17.03
C VAL A 179 1.50 4.60 -15.97
N LEU A 180 1.02 5.57 -15.19
CA LEU A 180 -0.07 5.35 -14.22
C LEU A 180 -1.38 4.90 -14.87
N LEU A 181 -1.64 5.24 -16.13
CA LEU A 181 -2.82 4.75 -16.86
C LEU A 181 -2.78 3.23 -17.10
N GLN A 182 -1.64 2.54 -16.92
CA GLN A 182 -1.63 1.08 -16.89
C GLN A 182 -2.51 0.51 -15.76
N SER A 183 -2.65 1.23 -14.65
CA SER A 183 -3.60 0.88 -13.60
C SER A 183 -5.06 0.96 -14.05
N LEU A 184 -5.37 1.69 -15.12
CA LEU A 184 -6.71 1.68 -15.72
C LEU A 184 -6.94 0.39 -16.51
N VAL A 185 -5.94 -0.07 -17.26
CA VAL A 185 -6.01 -1.36 -17.98
C VAL A 185 -6.23 -2.51 -16.99
N GLY A 186 -5.47 -2.52 -15.89
CA GLY A 186 -5.67 -3.46 -14.80
C GLY A 186 -7.09 -3.39 -14.22
N ALA A 187 -7.66 -2.18 -14.08
CA ALA A 187 -8.98 -1.97 -13.52
C ALA A 187 -10.07 -2.55 -14.42
N VAL A 188 -9.96 -2.37 -15.74
CA VAL A 188 -10.90 -2.94 -16.72
C VAL A 188 -10.90 -4.48 -16.68
N LEU A 189 -9.73 -5.08 -16.43
CA LEU A 189 -9.57 -6.53 -16.30
C LEU A 189 -10.16 -7.09 -14.99
N LEU A 190 -10.42 -6.27 -13.98
CA LEU A 190 -11.06 -6.73 -12.74
C LEU A 190 -12.52 -7.13 -13.02
N ARG A 191 -12.86 -8.42 -12.92
CA ARG A 191 -14.25 -8.86 -13.09
C ARG A 191 -14.96 -8.91 -11.73
N PRO A 192 -16.10 -8.23 -11.55
CA PRO A 192 -16.91 -8.39 -10.36
C PRO A 192 -17.47 -9.82 -10.32
N LEU A 193 -17.10 -10.60 -9.31
CA LEU A 193 -17.70 -11.91 -9.07
C LEU A 193 -19.09 -11.71 -8.44
N PRO A 194 -20.11 -12.51 -8.81
CA PRO A 194 -21.39 -12.49 -8.11
C PRO A 194 -21.14 -12.71 -6.63
N ALA A 195 -21.69 -11.85 -5.78
CA ALA A 195 -21.53 -11.94 -4.33
C ALA A 195 -21.90 -13.36 -3.89
N ALA A 196 -20.92 -14.15 -3.45
CA ALA A 196 -21.23 -15.31 -2.62
C ALA A 196 -21.99 -14.76 -1.42
N ARG A 197 -23.30 -15.02 -1.37
CA ARG A 197 -24.13 -14.72 -0.20
C ARG A 197 -23.36 -15.26 1.01
N PRO A 198 -23.20 -14.49 2.11
CA PRO A 198 -22.67 -15.08 3.33
C PRO A 198 -23.48 -16.35 3.61
N PRO A 199 -22.83 -17.49 3.91
CA PRO A 199 -23.51 -18.76 4.03
C PRO A 199 -24.67 -18.62 5.02
N PRO A 200 -25.86 -19.17 4.74
CA PRO A 200 -26.92 -19.21 5.73
C PRO A 200 -26.40 -19.94 6.98
N PRO A 201 -26.69 -19.45 8.19
CA PRO A 201 -26.33 -20.15 9.41
C PRO A 201 -27.28 -21.33 9.53
N THR A 202 -26.90 -22.53 9.08
CA THR A 202 -27.68 -23.72 9.40
C THR A 202 -26.81 -24.96 9.46
N THR A 203 -26.73 -25.45 10.70
CA THR A 203 -26.58 -26.84 11.14
C THR A 203 -25.33 -27.59 10.70
N ALA A 204 -24.43 -27.72 11.67
CA ALA A 204 -23.45 -28.76 11.75
C ALA A 204 -24.05 -30.15 11.44
N THR A 205 -23.32 -30.95 10.67
CA THR A 205 -23.24 -32.39 10.90
C THR A 205 -21.75 -32.77 10.79
N PRO A 206 -21.16 -33.43 11.78
CA PRO A 206 -19.71 -33.58 11.93
C PRO A 206 -19.19 -34.86 11.28
N ALA A 207 -17.97 -34.85 10.73
CA ALA A 207 -17.15 -36.06 10.59
C ALA A 207 -15.66 -35.71 10.37
N ALA A 208 -14.87 -36.03 11.41
CA ALA A 208 -13.45 -36.42 11.48
C ALA A 208 -12.40 -35.59 10.70
N GLU A 209 -11.63 -34.73 11.38
CA GLU A 209 -10.40 -35.04 12.15
C GLU A 209 -9.18 -35.41 11.28
N ALA A 210 -8.20 -34.51 11.25
CA ALA A 210 -6.82 -34.79 11.65
C ALA A 210 -6.09 -33.47 11.93
N GLU A 211 -6.01 -33.15 13.23
CA GLU A 211 -5.28 -32.02 13.84
C GLU A 211 -3.76 -32.17 13.68
N THR A 212 -2.92 -31.13 13.70
CA THR A 212 -2.45 -30.39 14.90
C THR A 212 -1.31 -29.41 14.48
N PRO A 213 -0.74 -28.55 15.36
CA PRO A 213 -1.40 -27.60 16.27
C PRO A 213 -0.72 -26.22 16.23
N MET A 214 -1.42 -25.11 16.51
CA MET A 214 -0.83 -23.97 17.24
C MET A 214 -1.91 -23.14 17.95
N LEU A 215 -1.73 -23.06 19.27
CA LEU A 215 -2.22 -22.08 20.24
C LEU A 215 -3.75 -21.96 20.42
N LYS A 216 -4.27 -22.80 21.32
CA LYS A 216 -5.47 -22.51 22.11
C LYS A 216 -5.17 -21.30 23.00
N THR A 217 -5.98 -20.26 22.89
CA THR A 217 -6.19 -19.29 23.98
C THR A 217 -7.69 -19.22 24.14
N ASP A 218 -8.11 -19.49 25.37
CA ASP A 218 -9.49 -19.71 25.78
C ASP A 218 -10.41 -18.55 25.37
N LEU A 219 -11.34 -18.85 24.46
CA LEU A 219 -12.57 -18.11 24.23
C LEU A 219 -13.72 -19.11 24.18
N THR A 220 -13.97 -19.78 25.29
CA THR A 220 -15.27 -20.40 25.57
C THR A 220 -15.99 -19.56 26.61
N GLN A 221 -16.88 -18.70 26.15
CA GLN A 221 -18.22 -18.52 26.73
C GLN A 221 -19.01 -17.48 25.90
N GLY A 222 -20.10 -17.95 25.26
CA GLY A 222 -21.23 -17.09 24.94
C GLY A 222 -21.49 -16.76 23.47
N GLU A 223 -21.50 -17.73 22.55
CA GLU A 223 -22.29 -17.59 21.32
C GLU A 223 -23.78 -17.60 21.67
N LYS A 224 -24.36 -16.41 21.85
CA LYS A 224 -25.78 -16.21 21.54
C LYS A 224 -25.84 -15.64 20.13
N ALA A 225 -26.47 -16.42 19.25
CA ALA A 225 -26.81 -16.02 17.89
C ALA A 225 -27.64 -14.72 17.92
N GLU A 226 -27.02 -13.61 17.55
CA GLU A 226 -27.72 -12.36 17.32
C GLU A 226 -28.08 -12.31 15.83
N SER A 227 -29.38 -12.48 15.59
CA SER A 227 -30.02 -12.23 14.30
C SER A 227 -29.62 -10.84 13.78
N SER A 228 -29.36 -10.73 12.49
CA SER A 228 -29.07 -9.45 11.85
C SER A 228 -30.17 -8.44 12.21
N PRO A 229 -29.86 -7.28 12.82
CA PRO A 229 -30.91 -6.34 13.16
C PRO A 229 -31.48 -5.77 11.85
N PRO A 230 -32.77 -5.39 11.83
CA PRO A 230 -33.38 -4.75 10.68
C PRO A 230 -32.64 -3.44 10.38
N VAL A 231 -32.62 -3.02 9.10
CA VAL A 231 -31.96 -1.79 8.63
C VAL A 231 -32.48 -0.58 9.43
N ARG A 232 -31.76 -0.22 10.49
CA ARG A 232 -31.99 0.99 11.29
C ARG A 232 -31.15 2.11 10.71
N VAL A 233 -31.79 3.26 10.46
CA VAL A 233 -31.10 4.50 10.09
C VAL A 233 -30.31 4.96 11.31
N TYR A 234 -29.01 4.63 11.35
CA TYR A 234 -28.11 5.11 12.39
C TYR A 234 -27.76 6.58 12.15
N GLY A 235 -27.68 7.39 13.22
CA GLY A 235 -27.03 8.70 13.13
C GLY A 235 -25.60 8.58 12.62
N ALA A 236 -25.10 9.58 11.90
CA ALA A 236 -23.83 9.53 11.16
C ALA A 236 -22.67 8.93 11.97
N LEU A 237 -22.49 9.37 13.23
CA LEU A 237 -21.46 8.87 14.14
C LEU A 237 -21.58 7.38 14.49
N ARG A 238 -22.79 6.87 14.70
CA ARG A 238 -23.00 5.45 15.04
C ARG A 238 -22.86 4.55 13.80
N SER A 239 -23.16 5.09 12.63
CA SER A 239 -22.84 4.46 11.34
C SER A 239 -21.32 4.41 11.12
N VAL A 240 -20.57 5.46 11.47
CA VAL A 240 -19.10 5.48 11.44
C VAL A 240 -18.52 4.46 12.44
N VAL A 241 -18.98 4.41 13.68
CA VAL A 241 -18.48 3.48 14.71
C VAL A 241 -18.71 2.01 14.33
N ALA A 242 -19.93 1.67 13.90
CA ALA A 242 -20.25 0.32 13.44
C ALA A 242 -19.56 -0.03 12.11
N PHE A 243 -19.24 0.98 11.29
CA PHE A 243 -18.56 0.79 10.01
C PHE A 243 -17.05 0.56 10.15
N PHE A 244 -16.39 1.28 11.07
CA PHE A 244 -14.95 1.13 11.33
C PHE A 244 -14.62 0.04 12.34
N ASP A 245 -15.62 -0.65 12.88
CA ASP A 245 -15.46 -1.71 13.89
C ASP A 245 -14.51 -1.27 15.03
N LEU A 246 -14.74 -0.05 15.53
CA LEU A 246 -13.87 0.60 16.53
C LEU A 246 -13.88 -0.15 17.87
N GLU A 247 -14.69 -1.20 18.01
CA GLU A 247 -14.70 -2.10 19.15
C GLU A 247 -13.35 -2.81 19.31
N LEU A 248 -12.61 -3.07 18.22
CA LEU A 248 -11.26 -3.63 18.28
C LEU A 248 -10.26 -2.70 19.00
N LEU A 249 -10.43 -1.37 18.89
CA LEU A 249 -9.55 -0.40 19.56
C LEU A 249 -9.66 -0.46 21.08
N ARG A 250 -10.70 -1.10 21.61
CA ARG A 250 -10.87 -1.32 23.06
C ARG A 250 -9.85 -2.32 23.62
N SER A 251 -9.27 -3.18 22.77
CA SER A 251 -8.19 -4.08 23.16
C SER A 251 -6.86 -3.32 23.25
N PRO A 252 -6.22 -3.24 24.42
CA PRO A 252 -4.97 -2.51 24.58
C PRO A 252 -3.83 -3.09 23.74
N SER A 253 -3.84 -4.41 23.50
CA SER A 253 -2.86 -5.06 22.62
C SER A 253 -3.03 -4.64 21.16
N PHE A 254 -4.28 -4.52 20.69
CA PHE A 254 -4.56 -4.05 19.33
C PHE A 254 -4.22 -2.57 19.18
N ALA A 255 -4.57 -1.73 20.16
CA ALA A 255 -4.20 -0.32 20.17
C ALA A 255 -2.67 -0.11 20.14
N CYS A 256 -1.93 -0.86 20.96
CA CYS A 256 -0.47 -0.82 20.96
C CYS A 256 0.13 -1.25 19.61
N LEU A 257 -0.38 -2.35 19.03
CA LEU A 257 0.04 -2.82 17.71
C LEU A 257 -0.24 -1.77 16.62
N LEU A 258 -1.43 -1.16 16.64
CA LEU A 258 -1.83 -0.15 15.67
C LEU A 258 -0.92 1.08 15.75
N VAL A 259 -0.69 1.62 16.94
CA VAL A 259 0.16 2.81 17.15
C VAL A 259 1.60 2.49 16.74
N GLY A 260 2.15 1.35 17.18
CA GLY A 260 3.52 0.96 16.87
C GLY A 260 3.76 0.74 15.37
N THR A 261 2.86 0.01 14.70
CA THR A 261 2.97 -0.24 13.25
C THR A 261 2.78 1.04 12.43
N SER A 262 1.87 1.93 12.84
CA SER A 262 1.66 3.22 12.17
C SER A 262 2.90 4.11 12.27
N LEU A 263 3.51 4.23 13.45
CA LEU A 263 4.74 5.00 13.63
C LEU A 263 5.91 4.40 12.83
N GLY A 264 6.06 3.07 12.85
CA GLY A 264 7.10 2.38 12.09
C GLY A 264 6.97 2.60 10.58
N LEU A 265 5.78 2.39 10.03
CA LEU A 265 5.52 2.60 8.59
C LEU A 265 5.65 4.07 8.20
N PHE A 266 5.21 4.99 9.05
CA PHE A 266 5.38 6.42 8.80
C PHE A 266 6.86 6.81 8.70
N ALA A 267 7.69 6.37 9.63
CA ALA A 267 9.12 6.66 9.61
C ALA A 267 9.80 6.05 8.37
N ASP A 268 9.46 4.82 8.01
CA ASP A 268 10.04 4.10 6.87
C ASP A 268 9.70 4.76 5.53
N ILE A 269 8.41 5.03 5.28
CA ILE A 269 7.95 5.65 4.04
C ILE A 269 8.57 7.05 3.86
N ASN A 270 8.60 7.86 4.92
CA ASN A 270 9.19 9.20 4.83
C ASN A 270 10.70 9.15 4.58
N PHE A 271 11.42 8.21 5.20
CA PHE A 271 12.84 8.03 4.96
C PHE A 271 13.15 7.78 3.48
N VAL A 272 12.46 6.81 2.86
CA VAL A 272 12.63 6.46 1.43
C VAL A 272 12.33 7.66 0.54
N GLN A 273 11.28 8.40 0.86
CA GLN A 273 10.78 9.51 0.04
C GLN A 273 11.69 10.75 0.09
N PHE A 274 12.35 11.00 1.23
CA PHE A 274 13.29 12.12 1.39
C PHE A 274 14.73 11.79 1.01
N LEU A 275 15.07 10.50 0.92
CA LEU A 275 16.43 10.08 0.56
C LEU A 275 16.92 10.73 -0.76
N PRO A 276 16.14 10.83 -1.85
CA PRO A 276 16.55 11.55 -3.05
C PRO A 276 16.90 13.04 -2.84
N PHE A 277 16.18 13.73 -1.94
CA PHE A 277 16.44 15.13 -1.60
C PHE A 277 17.75 15.28 -0.84
N VAL A 278 17.98 14.38 0.13
CA VAL A 278 19.23 14.35 0.92
C VAL A 278 20.43 14.06 0.02
N LEU A 279 20.30 13.11 -0.91
CA LEU A 279 21.34 12.80 -1.89
C LEU A 279 21.60 14.00 -2.82
N GLY A 280 20.54 14.68 -3.28
CA GLY A 280 20.69 15.91 -4.07
C GLY A 280 21.43 17.03 -3.34
N ARG A 281 21.15 17.23 -2.04
CA ARG A 281 21.89 18.22 -1.22
C ARG A 281 23.36 17.87 -1.02
N ARG A 282 23.70 16.57 -1.06
CA ARG A 282 25.09 16.10 -1.02
C ARG A 282 25.80 16.16 -2.38
N GLY A 283 25.16 16.71 -3.40
CA GLY A 283 25.74 16.90 -4.74
C GLY A 283 25.60 15.69 -5.66
N PHE A 284 24.88 14.64 -5.27
CA PHE A 284 24.63 13.49 -6.14
C PHE A 284 23.66 13.87 -7.27
N SER A 285 24.02 13.46 -8.48
CA SER A 285 23.17 13.58 -9.66
C SER A 285 21.92 12.70 -9.55
N THR A 286 20.91 12.98 -10.39
CA THR A 286 19.67 12.19 -10.42
C THR A 286 19.89 10.75 -10.92
N ARG A 287 20.98 10.47 -11.64
CA ARG A 287 21.39 9.12 -12.01
C ARG A 287 22.00 8.37 -10.82
N GLU A 288 22.99 8.97 -10.16
CA GLU A 288 23.62 8.35 -8.98
C GLU A 288 22.61 8.14 -7.83
N ALA A 289 21.71 9.11 -7.63
CA ALA A 289 20.63 8.95 -6.67
C ALA A 289 19.71 7.78 -7.05
N ALA A 290 19.38 7.60 -8.34
CA ALA A 290 18.59 6.47 -8.78
C ALA A 290 19.31 5.13 -8.58
N ASP A 291 20.63 5.07 -8.79
CA ASP A 291 21.43 3.85 -8.52
C ASP A 291 21.39 3.46 -7.05
N ILE A 292 21.55 4.43 -6.14
CA ILE A 292 21.45 4.20 -4.68
C ILE A 292 20.03 3.71 -4.32
N MET A 293 18.98 4.34 -4.88
CA MET A 293 17.60 3.91 -4.65
C MET A 293 17.32 2.52 -5.24
N SER A 294 17.94 2.14 -6.36
CA SER A 294 17.85 0.78 -6.92
C SER A 294 18.50 -0.24 -6.00
N VAL A 295 19.68 0.04 -5.44
CA VAL A 295 20.35 -0.83 -4.46
C VAL A 295 19.49 -1.00 -3.20
N PHE A 296 18.84 0.07 -2.74
CA PHE A 296 17.85 0.01 -1.68
C PHE A 296 16.69 -0.94 -2.04
N GLY A 297 16.13 -0.82 -3.26
CA GLY A 297 15.08 -1.70 -3.76
C GLY A 297 15.51 -3.18 -3.85
N VAL A 298 16.75 -3.46 -4.24
CA VAL A 298 17.30 -4.83 -4.27
C VAL A 298 17.34 -5.39 -2.86
N THR A 299 17.85 -4.60 -1.92
CA THR A 299 17.98 -5.00 -0.51
C THR A 299 16.61 -5.27 0.12
N ASP A 300 15.64 -4.36 -0.07
CA ASP A 300 14.25 -4.53 0.41
C ASP A 300 13.60 -5.79 -0.18
N THR A 301 13.77 -6.02 -1.50
CA THR A 301 13.21 -7.22 -2.17
C THR A 301 13.80 -8.51 -1.63
N LEU A 302 15.12 -8.58 -1.44
CA LEU A 302 15.80 -9.75 -0.88
C LEU A 302 15.38 -10.00 0.58
N CYS A 303 15.21 -8.95 1.38
CA CYS A 303 14.69 -9.04 2.74
C CYS A 303 13.24 -9.57 2.76
N ARG A 304 12.37 -9.11 1.84
CA ARG A 304 10.99 -9.61 1.72
C ARG A 304 10.93 -11.09 1.33
N LEU A 305 11.83 -11.54 0.47
CA LEU A 305 11.90 -12.95 0.05
C LEU A 305 12.50 -13.85 1.13
N SER A 306 13.48 -13.35 1.88
CA SER A 306 14.14 -14.13 2.93
C SER A 306 13.31 -14.27 4.21
N ALA A 307 12.51 -13.27 4.58
CA ALA A 307 11.73 -13.31 5.83
C ALA A 307 10.78 -14.51 5.96
N PRO A 308 9.98 -14.89 4.92
CA PRO A 308 9.16 -16.11 4.96
C PRO A 308 9.99 -17.40 5.02
N LEU A 309 11.16 -17.42 4.38
CA LEU A 309 12.07 -18.57 4.37
C LEU A 309 12.74 -18.77 5.73
N LEU A 310 13.22 -17.68 6.33
CA LEU A 310 13.74 -17.64 7.69
C LEU A 310 12.68 -18.08 8.70
N HIS A 311 11.44 -17.64 8.53
CA HIS A 311 10.33 -18.07 9.39
C HIS A 311 10.12 -19.58 9.34
N ARG A 312 10.14 -20.17 8.14
CA ARG A 312 10.02 -21.63 7.94
C ARG A 312 11.23 -22.40 8.46
N ALA A 313 12.44 -21.87 8.26
CA ALA A 313 13.68 -22.53 8.64
C ALA A 313 13.93 -22.50 10.16
N CYS A 314 13.55 -21.41 10.84
CA CYS A 314 13.86 -21.25 12.26
C CYS A 314 12.92 -22.02 13.21
N GLY A 315 11.71 -22.42 12.76
CA GLY A 315 10.74 -23.13 13.62
C GLY A 315 10.37 -22.40 14.92
N ARG A 316 10.74 -21.12 15.05
CA ARG A 316 10.59 -20.28 16.25
C ARG A 316 9.27 -19.53 16.22
N SER A 317 8.79 -19.15 17.40
CA SER A 317 7.54 -18.40 17.52
C SER A 317 7.60 -17.07 16.75
N SER A 318 6.50 -16.67 16.11
CA SER A 318 6.41 -15.41 15.37
C SER A 318 6.72 -14.18 16.25
N ARG A 319 6.51 -14.30 17.56
CA ARG A 319 6.86 -13.26 18.54
C ARG A 319 8.37 -13.07 18.67
N PHE A 320 9.13 -14.17 18.68
CA PHE A 320 10.59 -14.11 18.72
C PHE A 320 11.14 -13.50 17.42
N MET A 321 10.62 -13.93 16.27
CA MET A 321 10.99 -13.37 14.97
C MET A 321 10.76 -11.86 14.92
N TYR A 322 9.59 -11.40 15.37
CA TYR A 322 9.24 -9.98 15.43
C TYR A 322 10.19 -9.20 16.37
N ALA A 323 10.45 -9.72 17.57
CA ALA A 323 11.38 -9.13 18.53
C ALA A 323 12.82 -9.07 17.98
N ALA A 324 13.27 -10.10 17.26
CA ALA A 324 14.57 -10.11 16.62
C ALA A 324 14.68 -9.04 15.52
N THR A 325 13.67 -8.90 14.66
CA THR A 325 13.63 -7.81 13.67
C THR A 325 13.64 -6.43 14.31
N LEU A 326 12.92 -6.22 15.41
CA LEU A 326 12.96 -4.96 16.16
C LEU A 326 14.36 -4.69 16.74
N GLY A 327 15.03 -5.72 17.26
CA GLY A 327 16.39 -5.61 17.78
C GLY A 327 17.40 -5.23 16.69
N VAL A 328 17.33 -5.88 15.52
CA VAL A 328 18.18 -5.55 14.36
C VAL A 328 17.89 -4.13 13.85
N PHE A 329 16.63 -3.73 13.78
CA PHE A 329 16.24 -2.38 13.37
C PHE A 329 16.74 -1.32 14.35
N ALA A 330 16.64 -1.55 15.65
CA ALA A 330 17.17 -0.64 16.67
C ALA A 330 18.71 -0.56 16.61
N ALA A 331 19.40 -1.69 16.39
CA ALA A 331 20.86 -1.73 16.30
C ALA A 331 21.39 -1.00 15.05
N THR A 332 20.74 -1.19 13.90
CA THR A 332 21.11 -0.51 12.64
C THR A 332 20.92 1.00 12.75
N ARG A 333 19.78 1.46 13.29
CA ARG A 333 19.50 2.90 13.49
C ARG A 333 20.38 3.57 14.54
N THR A 334 20.72 2.88 15.63
CA THR A 334 21.67 3.41 16.64
C THR A 334 23.10 3.44 16.13
N GLY A 335 23.49 2.49 15.27
CA GLY A 335 24.76 2.49 14.55
C GLY A 335 24.91 3.69 13.62
N GLU A 336 23.87 4.02 12.85
CA GLU A 336 23.83 5.22 11.99
C GLU A 336 24.00 6.51 12.79
N TRP A 337 23.32 6.63 13.94
CA TRP A 337 23.44 7.80 14.82
C TRP A 337 24.86 7.94 15.38
N SER A 338 25.49 6.84 15.79
CA SER A 338 26.87 6.85 16.27
C SER A 338 27.87 7.25 15.17
N ALA A 339 27.64 6.80 13.93
CA ALA A 339 28.48 7.15 12.78
C ALA A 339 28.28 8.60 12.30
N THR A 340 27.08 9.17 12.49
CA THR A 340 26.75 10.55 12.07
C THR A 340 27.05 11.61 13.12
N LYS A 341 27.34 11.24 14.37
CA LYS A 341 27.79 12.18 15.42
C LYS A 341 28.97 13.05 15.00
N GLY A 342 29.88 12.52 14.18
CA GLY A 342 31.05 13.28 13.68
C GLY A 342 30.74 14.30 12.59
N TYR A 343 29.50 14.35 12.08
CA TYR A 343 29.08 15.26 11.01
C TYR A 343 28.14 16.38 11.50
N PHE A 344 27.74 16.36 12.77
CA PHE A 344 26.83 17.32 13.39
C PHE A 344 27.47 18.14 14.53
N ILE A 345 28.81 18.12 14.63
CA ILE A 345 29.60 19.00 15.49
C ILE A 345 30.51 19.84 14.59
#